data_AF-A0A544QPX4-F1
#
_entry.id   AF-A0A544QPX4-F1
#
_cell.length_a   1.000
_cell.length_b   1.000
_cell.length_c   1.000
_cell.angle_alpha   90.00
_cell.angle_beta   90.00
_cell.angle_gamma   90.00
#
_symmetry.space_group_name_H-M   'P 1'
#
loop_
_entity.id
_entity.type
_entity.pdbx_description
1 polymer ?
#
loop_
_entity_poly.entity_id
_entity_poly.type
_entity_poly.pdbx_seq_one_letter_code
_entity_poly.pdbx_strand_id
1 'polypeptide(L)'
;MTTASDDTGVGRRILLGLGIGMVALGGVLGFIVGANGGGGLDAIEPFGLLTVPISPGAMTLYGMGVIALAIGVLYGLVSVASRFDHEPN
;
A
#
# COMPACT_ATOMS: atom_id res chain seq x y z
N MET A 1 6.36 -25.12 27.44
CA MET A 1 5.20 -25.26 26.54
C MET A 1 4.62 -23.87 26.31
N THR A 2 5.23 -23.05 25.42
CA THR A 2 4.83 -21.66 25.12
C THR A 2 5.48 -21.16 23.81
N THR A 3 5.25 -21.80 22.65
CA THR A 3 5.93 -21.38 21.39
C THR A 3 4.98 -20.79 20.35
N ALA A 4 3.69 -21.15 20.35
CA ALA A 4 2.74 -20.69 19.32
C ALA A 4 2.35 -19.20 19.44
N SER A 5 2.34 -18.66 20.66
CA SER A 5 1.95 -17.26 20.93
C SER A 5 3.02 -16.24 20.53
N ASP A 6 4.30 -16.63 20.58
CA ASP A 6 5.42 -15.77 20.19
C ASP A 6 5.54 -15.68 18.65
N ASP A 7 5.28 -16.78 17.94
CA ASP A 7 5.44 -16.85 16.48
C ASP A 7 4.41 -15.98 15.73
N THR A 8 3.16 -15.97 16.20
CA THR A 8 2.10 -15.10 15.64
C THR A 8 2.39 -13.61 15.87
N GLY A 9 3.02 -13.26 16.99
CA GLY A 9 3.45 -11.90 17.30
C GLY A 9 4.60 -11.43 16.41
N VAL A 10 5.57 -12.30 16.14
CA VAL A 10 6.72 -12.01 15.27
C VAL A 10 6.29 -11.85 13.81
N GLY A 11 5.48 -12.79 13.28
CA GLY A 11 4.96 -12.71 11.93
C GLY A 11 4.17 -11.41 11.67
N ARG A 12 3.30 -11.03 12.62
CA ARG A 12 2.56 -9.75 12.55
C ARG A 12 3.50 -8.54 12.51
N ARG A 13 4.55 -8.51 13.33
CA ARG A 13 5.53 -7.40 13.36
C ARG A 13 6.29 -7.29 12.05
N ILE A 14 6.71 -8.40 11.46
CA ILE A 14 7.41 -8.43 10.17
C ILE A 14 6.50 -7.89 9.06
N LEU A 15 5.25 -8.38 8.98
CA LEU A 15 4.29 -7.94 7.99
C LEU A 15 3.94 -6.45 8.13
N LEU A 16 3.81 -5.96 9.38
CA LEU A 16 3.62 -4.52 9.64
C LEU A 16 4.82 -3.69 9.17
N GLY A 17 6.04 -4.13 9.50
CA GLY A 17 7.27 -3.46 9.06
C GLY A 17 7.37 -3.41 7.53
N LEU A 18 7.08 -4.54 6.87
CA LEU A 18 7.08 -4.62 5.41
C LEU A 18 6.01 -3.71 4.80
N GLY A 19 4.79 -3.71 5.34
CA GLY A 19 3.70 -2.85 4.89
C GLY A 19 4.05 -1.36 5.00
N ILE A 20 4.57 -0.93 6.16
CA ILE A 20 5.03 0.44 6.37
C ILE A 20 6.17 0.78 5.40
N GLY A 21 7.13 -0.12 5.23
CA GLY A 21 8.24 0.05 4.30
C GLY A 21 7.79 0.22 2.85
N MET A 22 6.82 -0.58 2.40
CA MET A 22 6.25 -0.47 1.06
C MET A 22 5.50 0.85 0.86
N VAL A 23 4.72 1.29 1.85
CA VAL A 23 4.03 2.59 1.79
C VAL A 23 5.04 3.74 1.71
N ALA A 24 6.07 3.70 2.55
CA ALA A 24 7.15 4.69 2.51
C ALA A 24 7.86 4.70 1.14
N LEU A 25 8.14 3.52 0.57
CA LEU A 25 8.74 3.39 -0.75
C LEU A 25 7.83 3.96 -1.85
N GLY A 26 6.52 3.72 -1.79
CA GLY A 26 5.54 4.36 -2.67
C GLY A 26 5.59 5.89 -2.57
N GLY A 27 5.74 6.42 -1.36
CA GLY A 27 5.93 7.85 -1.14
C GLY A 27 7.22 8.40 -1.75
N VAL A 28 8.35 7.71 -1.57
CA VAL A 28 9.65 8.10 -2.15
C VAL A 28 9.58 8.11 -3.68
N LEU A 29 9.02 7.08 -4.29
CA LEU A 29 8.84 7.02 -5.74
C LEU A 29 7.91 8.14 -6.23
N GLY A 30 6.80 8.37 -5.52
CA GLY A 30 5.90 9.48 -5.79
C GLY A 30 6.59 10.84 -5.73
N PHE A 31 7.41 11.07 -4.70
CA PHE A 31 8.21 12.29 -4.58
C PHE A 31 9.12 12.49 -5.78
N ILE A 32 9.86 11.45 -6.19
CA ILE A 32 10.75 11.49 -7.35
C ILE A 32 9.96 11.83 -8.62
N VAL A 33 8.81 11.19 -8.84
CA VAL A 33 7.94 11.49 -9.99
C VAL A 33 7.47 12.95 -9.94
N GLY A 34 6.98 13.43 -8.82
CA GLY A 34 6.49 14.80 -8.68
C GLY A 34 7.60 15.86 -8.79
N ALA A 35 8.83 15.55 -8.38
CA ALA A 35 9.98 16.45 -8.50
C ALA A 35 10.53 16.54 -9.93
N ASN A 36 10.38 15.48 -10.72
CA ASN A 36 10.91 15.40 -12.08
C ASN A 36 9.84 15.59 -13.18
N GLY A 37 8.56 15.64 -12.80
CA GLY A 37 7.44 15.63 -13.76
C GLY A 37 7.14 16.97 -14.45
N GLY A 38 7.86 18.05 -14.14
CA GLY A 38 7.62 19.41 -14.66
C GLY A 38 7.88 19.65 -16.16
N GLY A 39 7.91 18.60 -16.98
CA GLY A 39 8.25 18.65 -18.41
C GLY A 39 7.08 18.89 -19.37
N GLY A 40 5.93 19.40 -18.91
CA GLY A 40 4.78 19.76 -19.75
C GLY A 40 3.43 19.15 -19.36
N LEU A 41 3.37 18.39 -18.27
CA LEU A 41 2.12 17.86 -17.70
C LEU A 41 1.96 18.42 -16.29
N ASP A 42 0.89 19.21 -16.06
CA ASP A 42 0.63 19.81 -14.74
C ASP A 42 -0.14 18.88 -13.79
N ALA A 43 -0.87 17.93 -14.37
CA ALA A 43 -1.63 16.93 -13.63
C ALA A 43 -1.68 15.60 -14.40
N ILE A 44 -1.88 14.52 -13.64
CA ILE A 44 -2.31 13.24 -14.19
C ILE A 44 -3.76 12.97 -13.81
N GLU A 45 -4.45 12.18 -14.61
CA GLU A 45 -5.80 11.72 -14.31
C GLU A 45 -5.85 10.19 -14.34
N PRO A 46 -5.44 9.52 -13.24
CA PRO A 46 -5.37 8.06 -13.21
C PRO A 46 -6.76 7.49 -13.44
N PHE A 47 -6.89 6.72 -14.53
CA PHE A 47 -8.13 6.04 -14.91
C PHE A 47 -9.34 6.98 -15.11
N GLY A 48 -9.14 8.30 -15.23
CA GLY A 48 -10.24 9.27 -15.35
C GLY A 48 -11.05 9.49 -14.07
N LEU A 49 -10.56 9.05 -12.90
CA LEU A 49 -11.30 9.18 -11.63
C LEU A 49 -10.92 10.41 -10.80
N LEU A 50 -9.66 10.82 -10.87
CA LEU A 50 -9.12 11.86 -9.98
C LEU A 50 -8.01 12.64 -10.69
N THR A 51 -8.09 13.97 -10.67
CA THR A 51 -6.97 14.81 -11.11
C THR A 51 -5.95 14.94 -9.98
N VAL A 52 -4.74 14.42 -10.18
CA VAL A 52 -3.63 14.50 -9.23
C VAL A 52 -2.57 15.46 -9.78
N PRO A 53 -2.28 16.58 -9.08
CA PRO A 53 -1.23 17.50 -9.49
C PRO A 53 0.13 16.81 -9.54
N ILE A 54 0.94 17.10 -10.56
CA ILE A 54 2.32 16.61 -10.65
C ILE A 54 3.23 17.49 -9.79
N SER A 55 3.00 17.47 -8.48
CA SER A 55 3.88 18.10 -7.49
C SER A 55 4.50 17.04 -6.58
N PRO A 56 5.70 17.29 -6.02
CA PRO A 56 6.36 16.33 -5.14
C PRO A 56 5.47 15.88 -3.99
N GLY A 57 4.77 16.81 -3.34
CA GLY A 57 3.89 16.54 -2.21
C GLY A 57 2.66 15.70 -2.60
N ALA A 58 1.96 16.11 -3.66
CA ALA A 58 0.76 15.39 -4.12
C ALA A 58 1.10 13.97 -4.58
N MET A 59 2.19 13.80 -5.33
CA MET A 59 2.60 12.48 -5.82
C MET A 59 3.12 11.57 -4.71
N THR A 60 3.76 12.12 -3.67
CA THR A 60 4.13 11.36 -2.46
C THR A 60 2.89 10.76 -1.80
N LEU A 61 1.89 11.60 -1.52
CA LEU A 61 0.64 11.15 -0.89
C LEU A 61 -0.13 10.18 -1.77
N TYR A 62 -0.17 10.43 -3.08
CA TYR A 62 -0.77 9.53 -4.04
C TYR A 62 -0.10 8.15 -4.03
N GLY A 63 1.23 8.10 -4.14
CA GLY A 63 1.99 6.85 -4.11
C GLY A 63 1.79 6.08 -2.80
N MET A 64 1.85 6.77 -1.66
CA MET A 64 1.55 6.16 -0.35
C MET A 64 0.12 5.60 -0.30
N GLY A 65 -0.85 6.39 -0.74
CA GLY A 65 -2.27 6.01 -0.72
C GLY A 65 -2.57 4.80 -1.61
N VAL A 66 -2.02 4.78 -2.82
CA VAL A 66 -2.18 3.66 -3.77
C VAL A 66 -1.60 2.38 -3.19
N ILE A 67 -0.39 2.42 -2.62
CA ILE A 67 0.24 1.23 -2.03
C ILE A 67 -0.52 0.77 -0.78
N ALA A 68 -0.91 1.68 0.11
CA ALA A 68 -1.71 1.34 1.28
C ALA A 68 -3.05 0.71 0.90
N LEU A 69 -3.71 1.25 -0.13
CA LEU A 69 -4.95 0.72 -0.66
C LEU A 69 -4.74 -0.68 -1.25
N ALA A 70 -3.71 -0.87 -2.08
CA ALA A 70 -3.42 -2.16 -2.70
C ALA A 70 -3.16 -3.25 -1.64
N ILE A 71 -2.32 -2.96 -0.64
CA ILE A 71 -2.05 -3.89 0.46
C ILE A 71 -3.33 -4.17 1.26
N GLY A 72 -4.10 -3.14 1.59
CA GLY A 72 -5.36 -3.27 2.32
C GLY A 72 -6.39 -4.12 1.57
N VAL A 73 -6.51 -3.93 0.26
CA VAL A 73 -7.38 -4.73 -0.61
C VAL A 73 -6.92 -6.18 -0.63
N LEU A 74 -5.64 -6.45 -0.86
CA LEU A 74 -5.12 -7.83 -0.88
C LEU A 74 -5.33 -8.53 0.46
N TYR A 75 -5.02 -7.86 1.57
CA TYR A 75 -5.27 -8.39 2.91
C TYR A 75 -6.77 -8.63 3.16
N GLY A 76 -7.62 -7.70 2.74
CA GLY A 76 -9.07 -7.84 2.84
C GLY A 76 -9.59 -9.03 2.05
N LEU A 77 -9.15 -9.20 0.80
CA LEU A 77 -9.52 -10.33 -0.06
C LEU A 77 -9.09 -11.65 0.55
N VAL A 78 -7.84 -11.75 1.03
CA VAL A 78 -7.33 -12.95 1.73
C VAL A 78 -8.18 -13.22 2.98
N SER A 79 -8.47 -12.21 3.79
CA SER A 79 -9.28 -12.36 5.00
C SER A 79 -10.69 -12.83 4.70
N VAL A 80 -11.29 -12.39 3.59
CA VAL A 80 -12.62 -12.85 3.13
C VAL A 80 -12.54 -14.28 2.64
N ALA A 81 -11.58 -14.62 1.78
CA ALA A 81 -11.40 -15.97 1.26
C ALA A 81 -11.18 -16.99 2.39
N SER A 82 -10.31 -16.67 3.35
CA SER A 82 -10.04 -17.54 4.50
C SER A 82 -11.28 -17.83 5.35
N ARG A 83 -12.34 -17.02 5.30
CA ARG A 83 -13.60 -17.33 6.01
C ARG A 83 -14.40 -18.43 5.33
N PHE A 84 -14.30 -18.56 4.01
CA PHE A 84 -15.01 -19.59 3.24
C PHE A 84 -14.30 -20.95 3.27
N ASP A 85 -12.97 -20.96 3.44
CA ASP A 85 -12.20 -22.20 3.60
C ASP A 85 -12.46 -22.95 4.92
N HIS A 86 -13.27 -22.39 5.84
CA HIS A 86 -13.62 -23.00 7.13
C HIS A 86 -14.91 -23.85 7.07
N GLU A 87 -15.41 -24.24 5.89
CA GLU A 87 -16.52 -25.19 5.79
C GLU A 87 -16.09 -26.58 6.31
N PRO A 88 -16.77 -27.14 7.33
CA PRO A 88 -16.42 -28.44 7.89
C PRO A 88 -16.85 -29.55 6.94
N ASN A 89 -15.90 -30.40 6.54
CA ASN A 89 -16.16 -31.70 5.93
C ASN A 89 -16.45 -32.77 6.98
#